data_AF-A0AAE8N1Y5-F1
#
_entry.id   AF-A0AAE8N1Y5-F1
#
_cell.length_a   1.000
_cell.length_b   1.000
_cell.length_c   1.000
_cell.angle_alpha   90.00
_cell.angle_beta   90.00
_cell.angle_gamma   90.00
#
_symmetry.space_group_name_H-M   'P 1'
#
loop_
_entity.id
_entity.type
_entity.pdbx_description
1 polymer ?
#
loop_
_entity_poly.entity_id
_entity_poly.type
_entity_poly.pdbx_seq_one_letter_code
_entity_poly.pdbx_strand_id
1 'polypeptide(L)'
;MSNRRLNNATRADIYGDIFAQGTFKNVWRGTYTEGARAGQACVSKEFKTGSVFEDHYFEQELSIIGRTQKIIDAWHDADIIERRIVLNTPAIWEYEVSGHKCLVEPMIENFEKFNSNTGWADMSGGKWSEAMQAPSHFSYHNSGGQFLLCDLQGGAYRDG
;
A
#
# COMPACT_ATOMS: atom_id res chain seq x y z
N MET A 1 10.26 -15.76 -5.35
CA MET A 1 8.87 -15.53 -4.89
C MET A 1 8.47 -14.11 -5.31
N SER A 2 7.19 -13.83 -5.52
CA SER A 2 6.75 -12.48 -5.92
C SER A 2 6.82 -11.49 -4.75
N ASN A 3 7.33 -10.28 -4.96
CA ASN A 3 7.33 -9.18 -3.97
C ASN A 3 6.04 -8.36 -4.02
N ARG A 4 4.96 -8.95 -4.55
CA ARG A 4 3.61 -8.37 -4.66
C ARG A 4 2.64 -9.15 -3.79
N ARG A 5 1.82 -8.43 -3.02
CA ARG A 5 0.65 -8.96 -2.31
C ARG A 5 -0.60 -8.48 -3.05
N LEU A 6 -1.10 -9.34 -3.93
CA LEU A 6 -2.24 -9.05 -4.81
C LEU A 6 -3.59 -9.22 -4.10
N ASN A 7 -4.61 -8.48 -4.52
CA ASN A 7 -5.98 -8.66 -4.04
C ASN A 7 -6.53 -10.06 -4.42
N ASN A 8 -6.58 -10.47 -5.69
CA ASN A 8 -7.04 -11.81 -6.13
C ASN A 8 -8.41 -12.31 -5.58
N ALA A 9 -9.18 -11.45 -4.93
CA ALA A 9 -10.57 -11.67 -4.59
C ALA A 9 -11.48 -11.05 -5.66
N THR A 10 -12.75 -11.41 -5.63
CA THR A 10 -13.76 -10.87 -6.57
C THR A 10 -14.92 -10.17 -5.87
N ARG A 11 -15.08 -10.37 -4.55
CA ARG A 11 -16.14 -9.77 -3.76
C ARG A 11 -15.73 -9.61 -2.29
N ALA A 12 -16.29 -8.60 -1.61
CA ALA A 12 -16.08 -8.34 -0.20
C ALA A 12 -17.28 -7.60 0.39
N ASP A 13 -17.52 -7.83 1.68
CA ASP A 13 -18.46 -7.03 2.46
C ASP A 13 -17.68 -5.94 3.20
N ILE A 14 -18.05 -4.67 2.99
CA ILE A 14 -17.45 -3.50 3.63
C ILE A 14 -18.35 -3.03 4.78
N TYR A 15 -17.74 -2.75 5.93
CA TYR A 15 -18.44 -2.34 7.14
C TYR A 15 -18.70 -0.83 7.17
N GLY A 16 -19.79 -0.41 7.81
CA GLY A 16 -20.32 0.96 7.72
C GLY A 16 -19.50 2.06 8.41
N ASP A 17 -18.57 1.71 9.30
CA ASP A 17 -17.79 2.69 10.07
C ASP A 17 -16.42 2.95 9.43
N ILE A 18 -16.05 4.24 9.36
CA ILE A 18 -14.71 4.64 8.94
C ILE A 18 -13.70 4.09 9.95
N PHE A 19 -12.78 3.29 9.45
CA PHE A 19 -11.71 2.68 10.23
C PHE A 19 -10.52 3.63 10.41
N ALA A 20 -10.13 4.32 9.34
CA ALA A 20 -9.03 5.28 9.36
C ALA A 20 -9.24 6.37 8.30
N GLN A 21 -8.52 7.49 8.44
CA GLN A 21 -8.58 8.60 7.50
C GLN A 21 -7.16 9.10 7.20
N GLY A 22 -6.86 9.29 5.91
CA GLY A 22 -5.70 10.03 5.45
C GLY A 22 -6.09 11.43 4.95
N THR A 23 -5.12 12.15 4.37
CA THR A 23 -5.38 13.47 3.79
C THR A 23 -6.44 13.41 2.69
N PHE A 24 -6.32 12.45 1.77
CA PHE A 24 -7.15 12.36 0.56
C PHE A 24 -8.19 11.24 0.58
N LYS A 25 -8.00 10.22 1.43
CA LYS A 25 -8.82 9.01 1.41
C LYS A 25 -9.39 8.68 2.78
N ASN A 26 -10.59 8.15 2.78
CA ASN A 26 -11.16 7.44 3.92
C ASN A 26 -10.89 5.93 3.74
N VAL A 27 -10.83 5.20 4.85
CA VAL A 27 -10.55 3.76 4.85
C VAL A 27 -11.62 3.05 5.66
N TRP A 28 -12.19 2.00 5.09
CA TRP A 28 -13.18 1.13 5.71
C TRP A 28 -12.63 -0.28 5.81
N ARG A 29 -13.03 -1.00 6.86
CA ARG A 29 -12.71 -2.42 7.00
C ARG A 29 -13.75 -3.26 6.27
N GLY A 30 -13.34 -4.44 5.84
CA GLY A 30 -14.23 -5.44 5.30
C GLY A 30 -13.64 -6.84 5.38
N THR A 31 -14.38 -7.80 4.84
CA THR A 31 -13.93 -9.18 4.66
C THR A 31 -14.24 -9.63 3.25
N TYR A 32 -13.25 -10.25 2.59
CA TYR A 32 -13.46 -10.86 1.28
C TYR A 32 -14.47 -12.01 1.40
N THR A 33 -15.45 -12.04 0.50
CA THR A 33 -16.50 -13.06 0.46
C THR A 33 -16.31 -14.06 -0.67
N GLU A 34 -15.60 -13.68 -1.74
CA GLU A 34 -15.34 -14.54 -2.91
C GLU A 34 -13.90 -14.40 -3.45
N GLY A 35 -13.41 -15.44 -4.12
CA GLY A 35 -12.08 -15.51 -4.72
C GLY A 35 -11.00 -16.06 -3.78
N ALA A 36 -9.73 -15.90 -4.16
CA ALA A 36 -8.60 -16.60 -3.51
C ALA A 36 -8.33 -16.17 -2.06
N ARG A 37 -8.96 -15.08 -1.61
CA ARG A 37 -8.80 -14.52 -0.26
C ARG A 37 -10.08 -14.56 0.56
N ALA A 38 -11.10 -15.31 0.14
CA ALA A 38 -12.36 -15.42 0.88
C ALA A 38 -12.10 -15.75 2.36
N GLY A 39 -12.78 -15.01 3.25
CA GLY A 39 -12.62 -15.07 4.70
C GLY A 39 -11.47 -14.24 5.27
N GLN A 40 -10.58 -13.68 4.45
CA GLN A 40 -9.51 -12.79 4.92
C GLN A 40 -10.00 -11.33 5.04
N ALA A 41 -9.43 -10.60 6.00
CA ALA A 41 -9.69 -9.18 6.17
C ALA A 41 -9.15 -8.33 5.01
N CYS A 42 -9.91 -7.32 4.62
CA CYS A 42 -9.55 -6.34 3.60
C CYS A 42 -9.85 -4.91 4.07
N VAL A 43 -9.35 -3.95 3.30
CA VAL A 43 -9.76 -2.55 3.41
C VAL A 43 -10.26 -2.03 2.08
N SER A 44 -11.28 -1.18 2.13
CA SER A 44 -11.73 -0.34 1.04
C SER A 44 -11.21 1.08 1.28
N LYS A 45 -10.64 1.71 0.27
CA LYS A 45 -10.16 3.09 0.32
C LYS A 45 -10.91 3.91 -0.73
N GLU A 46 -11.53 4.99 -0.29
CA GLU A 46 -12.29 5.90 -1.16
C GLU A 46 -11.72 7.29 -1.05
N PHE A 47 -11.68 8.01 -2.16
CA PHE A 47 -11.31 9.43 -2.16
C PHE A 47 -12.39 10.25 -1.45
N LYS A 48 -11.98 11.28 -0.70
CA LYS A 48 -12.90 12.23 -0.08
C LYS A 48 -13.62 13.04 -1.18
N THR A 49 -14.88 13.39 -0.92
CA THR A 49 -15.75 14.15 -1.83
C THR A 49 -15.10 15.47 -2.29
N GLY A 50 -15.33 15.85 -3.56
CA GLY A 50 -14.70 17.02 -4.19
C GLY A 50 -13.54 16.68 -5.14
N SER A 51 -13.22 15.40 -5.29
CA SER A 51 -12.23 14.91 -6.24
C SER A 51 -12.85 14.79 -7.64
N VAL A 52 -13.00 15.90 -8.38
CA VAL A 52 -13.69 15.97 -9.69
C VAL A 52 -13.10 15.05 -10.78
N PHE A 53 -11.97 14.38 -10.52
CA PHE A 53 -11.23 13.53 -11.44
C PHE A 53 -10.98 12.10 -10.90
N GLU A 54 -11.97 11.47 -10.26
CA GLU A 54 -11.81 10.18 -9.56
C GLU A 54 -11.10 9.10 -10.40
N ASP A 55 -11.52 8.89 -11.65
CA ASP A 55 -10.91 7.88 -12.54
C ASP A 55 -9.43 8.12 -12.80
N HIS A 56 -9.05 9.38 -13.03
CA HIS A 56 -7.65 9.75 -13.23
C HIS A 56 -6.81 9.47 -11.98
N TYR A 57 -7.36 9.72 -10.78
CA TYR A 57 -6.65 9.45 -9.54
C TYR A 57 -6.44 7.95 -9.29
N PHE A 58 -7.40 7.11 -9.64
CA PHE A 58 -7.22 5.66 -9.57
C PHE A 58 -6.11 5.18 -10.53
N GLU A 59 -6.09 5.68 -11.77
CA GLU A 59 -5.02 5.37 -12.73
C GLU A 59 -3.64 5.85 -12.24
N GLN A 60 -3.57 7.06 -11.69
CA GLN A 60 -2.34 7.60 -11.10
C GLN A 60 -1.85 6.76 -9.92
N GLU A 61 -2.73 6.34 -9.01
CA GLU A 61 -2.38 5.44 -7.90
C GLU A 61 -1.80 4.13 -8.42
N LEU A 62 -2.45 3.48 -9.38
CA LEU A 62 -1.95 2.22 -9.96
C LEU A 62 -0.60 2.41 -10.67
N SER A 63 -0.39 3.56 -11.33
CA SER A 63 0.89 3.91 -11.95
C SER A 63 2.01 4.09 -10.91
N ILE A 64 1.72 4.78 -9.81
CA ILE A 64 2.64 4.96 -8.68
C ILE A 64 2.96 3.60 -8.06
N ILE A 65 1.97 2.75 -7.78
CA ILE A 65 2.18 1.38 -7.26
C ILE A 65 3.03 0.56 -8.23
N GLY A 66 2.77 0.65 -9.53
CA GLY A 66 3.58 -0.02 -10.56
C GLY A 66 5.04 0.43 -10.58
N ARG A 67 5.30 1.72 -10.35
CA ARG A 67 6.67 2.25 -10.22
C ARG A 67 7.32 1.80 -8.92
N THR A 68 6.61 1.87 -7.79
CA THR A 68 7.08 1.39 -6.49
C THR A 68 7.45 -0.08 -6.56
N GLN A 69 6.64 -0.89 -7.25
CA GLN A 69 6.94 -2.31 -7.42
C GLN A 69 8.27 -2.54 -8.15
N LYS A 70 8.58 -1.77 -9.20
CA LYS A 70 9.87 -1.87 -9.89
C LYS A 70 11.04 -1.52 -8.97
N ILE A 71 10.86 -0.56 -8.06
CA ILE A 71 11.87 -0.19 -7.07
C ILE A 71 12.06 -1.32 -6.05
N ILE A 72 10.97 -1.92 -5.56
CA ILE A 72 11.03 -3.06 -4.63
C ILE A 72 11.65 -4.29 -5.29
N ASP A 73 11.30 -4.58 -6.54
CA ASP A 73 11.90 -5.69 -7.30
C ASP A 73 13.41 -5.46 -7.46
N ALA A 74 13.84 -4.26 -7.88
CA ALA A 74 15.25 -3.92 -7.99
C ALA A 74 16.02 -3.94 -6.65
N TRP A 75 15.36 -3.58 -5.55
CA TRP A 75 15.93 -3.67 -4.20
C TRP A 75 16.25 -5.12 -3.82
N HIS A 76 15.32 -6.04 -4.09
CA HIS A 76 15.52 -7.47 -3.81
C HIS A 76 16.53 -8.10 -4.75
N ASP A 77 16.53 -7.71 -6.04
CA ASP A 77 17.52 -8.19 -7.02
C ASP A 77 18.95 -7.76 -6.66
N ALA A 78 19.11 -6.64 -5.92
CA ALA A 78 20.41 -6.16 -5.46
C ALA A 78 20.97 -6.93 -4.25
N ASP A 79 20.14 -7.74 -3.57
CA ASP A 79 20.53 -8.62 -2.45
C ASP A 79 21.37 -7.92 -1.35
N ILE A 80 21.01 -6.67 -1.02
CA ILE A 80 21.76 -5.82 -0.07
C ILE A 80 21.38 -6.14 1.39
N ILE A 81 20.09 -6.40 1.64
CA ILE A 81 19.56 -6.70 2.97
C ILE A 81 18.67 -7.93 2.89
N GLU A 82 18.92 -8.91 3.77
CA GLU A 82 18.13 -10.14 3.93
C GLU A 82 16.81 -9.86 4.70
N ARG A 83 15.99 -8.95 4.17
CA ARG A 83 14.65 -8.62 4.69
C ARG A 83 13.69 -8.51 3.54
N ARG A 84 12.62 -9.31 3.57
CA ARG A 84 11.65 -9.30 2.49
C ARG A 84 10.70 -8.11 2.68
N ILE A 85 10.48 -7.39 1.60
CA ILE A 85 9.52 -6.29 1.51
C ILE A 85 8.50 -6.70 0.46
N VAL A 86 7.23 -6.70 0.83
CA VAL A 86 6.11 -7.06 -0.05
C VAL A 86 5.17 -5.87 -0.16
N LEU A 87 4.86 -5.46 -1.39
CA LEU A 87 3.97 -4.34 -1.65
C LEU A 87 2.53 -4.84 -1.87
N ASN A 88 1.57 -4.29 -1.11
CA ASN A 88 0.15 -4.46 -1.42
C ASN A 88 -0.17 -3.82 -2.78
N THR A 89 -0.80 -4.57 -3.66
CA THR A 89 -1.33 -4.04 -4.93
C THR A 89 -2.86 -4.03 -4.86
N PRO A 90 -3.51 -2.86 -4.75
CA PRO A 90 -4.96 -2.77 -4.71
C PRO A 90 -5.58 -3.10 -6.07
N ALA A 91 -6.87 -3.39 -6.06
CA ALA A 91 -7.71 -3.44 -7.26
C ALA A 91 -8.80 -2.37 -7.18
N ILE A 92 -9.17 -1.78 -8.32
CA ILE A 92 -10.29 -0.84 -8.42
C ILE A 92 -11.58 -1.64 -8.47
N TRP A 93 -12.44 -1.47 -7.49
CA TRP A 93 -13.76 -2.10 -7.39
C TRP A 93 -14.86 -1.04 -7.39
N GLU A 94 -16.10 -1.48 -7.52
CA GLU A 94 -17.29 -0.65 -7.52
C GLU A 94 -18.31 -1.23 -6.53
N TYR A 95 -18.93 -0.36 -5.72
CA TYR A 95 -19.99 -0.79 -4.81
C TYR A 95 -21.27 -1.14 -5.57
N GLU A 96 -21.84 -2.32 -5.30
CA GLU A 96 -23.05 -2.82 -5.99
C GLU A 96 -24.26 -1.86 -5.90
N VAL A 97 -24.40 -1.11 -4.80
CA VAL A 97 -25.57 -0.25 -4.56
C VAL A 97 -25.35 1.19 -5.03
N SER A 98 -24.21 1.80 -4.71
CA SER A 98 -23.96 3.21 -5.01
C SER A 98 -23.26 3.44 -6.36
N GLY A 99 -22.64 2.41 -6.94
CA GLY A 99 -21.78 2.56 -8.12
C GLY A 99 -20.48 3.33 -7.85
N HIS A 100 -20.18 3.64 -6.58
CA HIS A 100 -18.96 4.38 -6.23
C HIS A 100 -17.73 3.48 -6.37
N LYS A 101 -16.65 4.03 -6.94
CA LYS A 101 -15.38 3.33 -7.08
C LYS A 101 -14.53 3.40 -5.81
N CYS A 102 -13.80 2.33 -5.53
CA CYS A 102 -12.90 2.24 -4.39
C CYS A 102 -11.66 1.39 -4.73
N LEU A 103 -10.58 1.58 -3.96
CA LEU A 103 -9.40 0.70 -3.99
C LEU A 103 -9.53 -0.35 -2.89
N VAL A 104 -9.60 -1.61 -3.27
CA VAL A 104 -9.66 -2.74 -2.33
C VAL A 104 -8.34 -3.47 -2.28
N GLU A 105 -7.80 -3.64 -1.07
CA GLU A 105 -6.54 -4.34 -0.82
C GLU A 105 -6.57 -5.19 0.47
N PRO A 106 -5.68 -6.18 0.59
CA PRO A 106 -5.61 -7.02 1.78
C PRO A 106 -5.21 -6.21 3.01
N MET A 107 -5.87 -6.45 4.15
CA MET A 107 -5.60 -5.74 5.40
C MET A 107 -4.12 -5.88 5.83
N ILE A 108 -3.55 -4.79 6.32
CA ILE A 108 -2.24 -4.77 6.97
C ILE A 108 -2.46 -4.69 8.48
N GLU A 109 -1.88 -5.63 9.22
CA GLU A 109 -1.90 -5.66 10.68
C GLU A 109 -0.67 -4.94 11.23
N ASN A 110 -0.75 -4.41 12.45
CA ASN A 110 0.35 -3.68 13.11
C ASN A 110 0.88 -2.53 12.23
N PHE A 111 -0.04 -1.71 11.73
CA PHE A 111 0.29 -0.63 10.80
C PHE A 111 1.14 0.45 11.47
N GLU A 112 2.27 0.77 10.86
CA GLU A 112 3.27 1.74 11.27
C GLU A 112 3.69 2.61 10.08
N LYS A 113 4.08 3.85 10.38
CA LYS A 113 4.64 4.78 9.39
C LYS A 113 6.13 4.94 9.65
N PHE A 114 6.96 4.64 8.65
CA PHE A 114 8.43 4.64 8.77
C PHE A 114 9.05 5.95 8.31
N ASN A 115 8.47 6.60 7.29
CA ASN A 115 8.82 7.96 6.87
C ASN A 115 7.64 8.65 6.17
N SER A 116 7.79 9.93 5.83
CA SER A 116 6.79 10.74 5.13
C SER A 116 7.32 11.37 3.85
N ASN A 117 6.40 11.84 3.02
CA ASN A 117 6.71 12.70 1.86
C ASN A 117 7.16 14.13 2.23
N THR A 118 7.22 14.49 3.51
CA THR A 118 7.72 15.78 4.01
C THR A 118 9.15 15.67 4.58
N GLY A 119 9.77 14.49 4.50
CA GLY A 119 11.10 14.23 5.04
C GLY A 119 11.14 13.85 6.52
N TRP A 120 9.98 13.60 7.15
CA TRP A 120 9.96 13.00 8.49
C TRP A 120 10.35 11.52 8.41
N ALA A 121 11.14 11.02 9.36
CA ALA A 121 11.52 9.61 9.48
C ALA A 121 11.44 9.19 10.95
N ASP A 122 11.04 7.94 11.20
CA ASP A 122 11.10 7.39 12.55
C ASP A 122 12.55 7.16 12.97
N MET A 123 12.97 7.84 14.03
CA MET A 123 14.31 7.81 14.61
C MET A 123 14.35 7.04 15.94
N SER A 124 13.32 6.23 16.24
CA SER A 124 13.21 5.45 17.47
C SER A 124 14.31 4.38 17.66
N GLY A 125 15.03 4.01 16.59
CA GLY A 125 16.08 2.99 16.61
C GLY A 125 15.54 1.54 16.60
N GLY A 126 14.28 1.35 16.19
CA GLY A 126 13.72 0.03 15.94
C GLY A 126 14.34 -0.63 14.70
N LYS A 127 14.48 -1.95 14.69
CA LYS A 127 15.05 -2.69 13.54
C LYS A 127 14.35 -2.37 12.21
N TRP A 128 13.01 -2.24 12.24
CA TRP A 128 12.23 -1.88 11.05
C TRP A 128 12.26 -0.38 10.75
N SER A 129 12.37 0.50 11.75
CA SER A 129 12.49 1.94 11.51
C SER A 129 13.78 2.25 10.75
N GLU A 130 14.89 1.56 11.07
CA GLU A 130 16.16 1.67 10.33
C GLU A 130 16.11 0.97 8.98
N ALA A 131 15.65 -0.29 8.93
CA ALA A 131 15.60 -1.07 7.69
C ALA A 131 14.75 -0.38 6.61
N MET A 132 13.66 0.28 7.00
CA MET A 132 12.77 0.94 6.05
C MET A 132 13.30 2.28 5.54
N GLN A 133 14.39 2.86 6.08
CA GLN A 133 15.03 4.01 5.43
C GLN A 133 15.93 3.60 4.25
N ALA A 134 16.46 2.38 4.27
CA ALA A 134 17.38 1.92 3.25
C ALA A 134 16.73 1.81 1.85
N PRO A 135 15.48 1.33 1.67
CA PRO A 135 14.78 1.38 0.39
C PRO A 135 14.60 2.80 -0.16
N SER A 136 14.32 3.79 0.70
CA SER A 136 14.25 5.20 0.30
C SER A 136 15.59 5.68 -0.27
N HIS A 137 16.68 5.43 0.47
CA HIS A 137 18.03 5.81 0.02
C HIS A 137 18.45 5.09 -1.27
N PHE A 138 18.17 3.79 -1.36
CA PHE A 138 18.43 2.97 -2.55
C PHE A 138 17.70 3.49 -3.78
N SER A 139 16.41 3.81 -3.66
CA SER A 139 15.60 4.27 -4.79
C SER A 139 16.18 5.53 -5.45
N TYR A 140 16.69 6.45 -4.63
CA TYR A 140 17.34 7.67 -5.09
C TYR A 140 18.64 7.36 -5.84
N HIS A 141 19.51 6.55 -5.26
CA HIS A 141 20.80 6.22 -5.87
C HIS A 141 20.66 5.38 -7.14
N ASN A 142 19.84 4.31 -7.07
CA ASN A 142 19.63 3.40 -8.18
C ASN A 142 18.95 4.07 -9.38
N SER A 143 18.20 5.14 -9.15
CA SER A 143 17.58 5.93 -10.22
C SER A 143 18.44 7.10 -10.73
N GLY A 144 19.67 7.27 -10.23
CA GLY A 144 20.51 8.42 -10.58
C GLY A 144 19.90 9.75 -10.12
N GLY A 145 19.18 9.75 -9.00
CA GLY A 145 18.51 10.92 -8.42
C GLY A 145 17.15 11.27 -9.02
N GLN A 146 16.59 10.43 -9.91
CA GLN A 146 15.32 10.72 -10.58
C GLN A 146 14.07 10.41 -9.73
N PHE A 147 14.15 9.43 -8.84
CA PHE A 147 13.02 8.98 -8.03
C PHE A 147 13.43 8.83 -6.57
N LEU A 148 12.55 9.25 -5.66
CA LEU A 148 12.68 8.98 -4.23
C LEU A 148 11.42 8.28 -3.73
N LEU A 149 11.57 7.03 -3.31
CA LEU A 149 10.52 6.28 -2.63
C LEU A 149 10.41 6.78 -1.19
N CYS A 150 9.26 7.36 -0.84
CA CYS A 150 8.96 7.88 0.48
C CYS A 150 7.52 7.52 0.88
N ASP A 151 7.09 8.01 2.04
CA ASP A 151 5.79 7.65 2.64
C ASP A 151 5.65 6.14 2.88
N LEU A 152 6.77 5.52 3.25
CA LEU A 152 6.85 4.11 3.59
C LEU A 152 6.04 3.87 4.87
N GLN A 153 5.01 3.06 4.73
CA GLN A 153 4.06 2.72 5.78
C GLN A 153 3.53 1.31 5.50
N GLY A 154 3.31 0.54 6.56
CA GLY A 154 2.97 -0.87 6.44
C GLY A 154 3.03 -1.56 7.79
N GLY A 155 3.05 -2.89 7.78
CA GLY A 155 3.09 -3.68 9.01
C GLY A 155 4.19 -4.70 8.95
N ALA A 156 4.88 -4.89 10.08
CA ALA A 156 5.82 -5.98 10.24
C ALA A 156 5.03 -7.27 10.60
N TYR A 157 5.03 -8.24 9.69
CA TYR A 157 4.46 -9.56 9.98
C TYR A 157 5.49 -10.42 10.74
N ARG A 158 4.99 -11.36 11.56
CA ARG A 158 5.83 -12.20 12.43
C ARG A 158 6.79 -13.11 11.66
N ASP A 159 6.53 -13.34 10.38
CA ASP A 159 7.33 -14.19 9.49
C ASP A 159 8.49 -13.45 8.79
N GLY A 160 8.65 -12.14 9.02
CA GLY A 160 9.76 -11.35 8.45
C GLY A 160 9.52 -10.97 6.99
#